data_AF-A0AAD8W3J7-F1
#
_entry.id   AF-A0AAD8W3J7-F1
#
_cell.length_a   1.000
_cell.length_b   1.000
_cell.length_c   1.000
_cell.angle_alpha   90.00
_cell.angle_beta   90.00
_cell.angle_gamma   90.00
#
_symmetry.space_group_name_H-M   'P 1'
#
loop_
_entity.id
_entity.type
_entity.pdbx_description
1 polymer ?
#
loop_
_entity_poly.entity_id
_entity_poly.type
_entity_poly.pdbx_seq_one_letter_code
_entity_poly.pdbx_strand_id
1 'polypeptide(L)'
;MLSVGLLPVKEHYPVAENVALARCFSKRETKLVSEVEYYLTNLISAKMFIVNVDGRSLSMEKNEFQMHMETAKLGTQICAASLSSPQGSATSTRGLQKQTDTEGSRFPFMDSETESLTAAELKQLHGLYRQVVTRYTSLSKALRKLSIDEDQLLASVDDDS
;
A
#
# COMPACT_ATOMS: atom_id res chain seq x y z
N MET A 1 51.92 -18.26 54.27
CA MET A 1 50.77 -19.03 53.74
C MET A 1 49.52 -18.25 54.13
N LEU A 2 48.66 -17.73 53.26
CA LEU A 2 48.36 -17.91 51.84
C LEU A 2 48.02 -16.53 51.23
N SER A 3 48.54 -16.23 50.04
CA SER A 3 47.97 -15.20 49.16
C SER A 3 46.65 -15.71 48.61
N VAL A 4 45.53 -15.02 48.89
CA VAL A 4 44.26 -15.30 48.20
C VAL A 4 44.21 -14.40 46.97
N GLY A 5 44.52 -15.01 45.82
CA GLY A 5 44.52 -14.36 44.52
C GLY A 5 43.13 -13.86 44.14
N LEU A 6 43.05 -12.59 43.81
CA LEU A 6 41.92 -11.97 43.14
C LEU A 6 41.88 -12.50 41.71
N LEU A 7 41.00 -13.47 41.44
CA LEU A 7 40.74 -13.99 40.11
C LEU A 7 39.91 -12.94 39.35
N PRO A 8 40.38 -12.35 38.22
CA PRO A 8 39.53 -11.52 37.41
C PRO A 8 38.56 -12.43 36.65
N VAL A 9 37.27 -12.31 36.96
CA VAL A 9 36.18 -12.89 36.17
C VAL A 9 36.26 -12.26 34.78
N LYS A 10 36.78 -13.01 33.81
CA LYS A 10 36.71 -12.67 32.39
C LYS A 10 35.26 -12.84 31.94
N GLU A 11 34.44 -11.82 32.15
CA GLU A 11 33.19 -11.70 31.41
C GLU A 11 33.52 -11.41 29.94
N HIS A 12 33.56 -12.47 29.14
CA HIS A 12 33.68 -12.39 27.69
C HIS A 12 32.32 -11.95 27.12
N TYR A 13 31.96 -10.68 27.32
CA TYR A 13 30.73 -10.12 26.78
C TYR A 13 30.78 -10.07 25.25
N PRO A 14 29.69 -10.42 24.53
CA PRO A 14 29.58 -10.36 23.08
C PRO A 14 29.33 -8.91 22.60
N VAL A 15 30.12 -7.95 23.08
CA VAL A 15 29.95 -6.51 22.76
C VAL A 15 30.18 -6.27 21.27
N ALA A 16 31.12 -6.99 20.66
CA ALA A 16 31.43 -6.86 19.24
C ALA A 16 30.28 -7.32 18.33
N GLU A 17 29.61 -8.41 18.69
CA GLU A 17 28.50 -8.98 17.93
C GLU A 17 27.23 -8.13 18.06
N ASN A 18 26.95 -7.63 19.27
CA ASN A 18 25.85 -6.70 19.51
C ASN A 18 26.03 -5.36 18.78
N VAL A 19 27.26 -4.83 18.73
CA VAL A 19 27.59 -3.61 17.98
C VAL A 19 27.47 -3.85 16.47
N ALA A 20 27.87 -5.03 15.99
CA ALA A 20 27.70 -5.41 14.59
C ALA A 20 26.22 -5.54 14.22
N LEU A 21 25.41 -6.17 15.07
CA LEU A 21 23.96 -6.25 14.92
C LEU A 21 23.32 -4.86 14.89
N ALA A 22 23.55 -4.02 15.89
CA ALA A 22 23.01 -2.66 15.95
C ALA A 22 23.39 -1.82 14.72
N ARG A 23 24.63 -1.96 14.24
CA ARG A 23 25.09 -1.30 13.01
C ARG A 23 24.41 -1.85 11.75
N CYS A 24 24.17 -3.16 11.67
CA CYS A 24 23.43 -3.77 10.56
C CYS A 24 21.94 -3.38 10.56
N PHE A 25 21.31 -3.29 11.74
CA PHE A 25 19.93 -2.80 11.88
C PHE A 25 19.82 -1.34 11.42
N SER A 26 20.70 -0.46 11.90
CA SER A 26 20.70 0.96 11.50
C SER A 26 20.98 1.16 10.01
N LYS A 27 21.86 0.37 9.39
CA LYS A 27 22.14 0.44 7.94
C LYS A 27 20.95 0.05 7.05
N ARG A 28 20.09 -0.87 7.49
CA ARG A 28 18.88 -1.26 6.75
C ARG A 28 17.77 -0.22 6.91
N GLU A 29 17.68 0.40 8.09
CA GLU A 29 16.70 1.46 8.35
C GLU A 29 17.01 2.72 7.57
N THR A 30 18.25 3.22 7.51
CA THR A 30 18.53 4.49 6.81
C THR A 30 18.25 4.44 5.31
N LYS A 31 18.46 3.29 4.65
CA LYS A 31 18.18 3.13 3.22
C LYS A 31 16.67 3.06 2.94
N LEU A 32 15.93 2.27 3.73
CA LEU A 32 14.46 2.18 3.63
C LEU A 32 13.78 3.50 4.02
N VAL A 33 14.30 4.20 5.04
CA VAL A 33 13.82 5.52 5.46
C VAL A 33 14.04 6.54 4.33
N SER A 34 15.21 6.55 3.68
CA SER A 34 15.48 7.49 2.58
C SER A 34 14.61 7.29 1.34
N GLU A 35 14.25 6.04 1.00
CA GLU A 35 13.44 5.73 -0.17
C GLU A 35 11.94 6.01 0.07
N VAL A 36 11.43 5.65 1.25
CA VAL A 36 10.07 6.00 1.67
C VAL A 36 9.91 7.52 1.80
N GLU A 37 10.89 8.20 2.38
CA GLU A 37 10.90 9.67 2.50
C GLU A 37 10.92 10.35 1.12
N TYR A 38 11.69 9.82 0.18
CA TYR A 38 11.71 10.30 -1.21
C TYR A 38 10.32 10.19 -1.87
N TYR A 39 9.69 9.01 -1.80
CA TYR A 39 8.37 8.83 -2.38
C TYR A 39 7.30 9.68 -1.71
N LEU A 40 7.35 9.83 -0.38
CA LEU A 40 6.45 10.70 0.35
C LEU A 40 6.59 12.15 -0.11
N THR A 41 7.83 12.63 -0.28
CA THR A 41 8.10 13.99 -0.75
C THR A 41 7.61 14.18 -2.18
N ASN A 42 7.84 13.21 -3.07
CA ASN A 42 7.31 13.23 -4.44
C ASN A 42 5.77 13.25 -4.44
N LEU A 43 5.14 12.47 -3.57
CA LEU A 43 3.68 12.42 -3.46
C LEU A 43 3.11 13.75 -2.96
N ILE A 44 3.70 14.34 -1.91
CA ILE A 44 3.29 15.65 -1.39
C ILE A 44 3.50 16.72 -2.46
N SER A 45 4.62 16.67 -3.17
CA SER A 45 4.94 17.60 -4.27
C SER A 45 3.94 17.47 -5.43
N ALA A 46 3.61 16.25 -5.84
CA ALA A 46 2.63 15.99 -6.89
C ALA A 46 1.23 16.47 -6.48
N LYS A 47 0.82 16.22 -5.22
CA LYS A 47 -0.44 16.74 -4.69
C LYS A 47 -0.47 18.27 -4.76
N MET A 48 0.59 18.93 -4.29
CA MET A 48 0.69 20.39 -4.32
C MET A 48 0.68 20.93 -5.76
N PHE A 49 1.36 20.26 -6.69
CA PHE A 49 1.36 20.62 -8.10
C PHE A 49 -0.05 20.58 -8.71
N ILE A 50 -0.81 19.50 -8.47
CA ILE A 50 -2.16 19.34 -9.00
C ILE A 50 -3.11 20.39 -8.43
N VAL A 51 -3.04 20.67 -7.13
CA VAL A 51 -3.91 21.68 -6.48
C VAL A 51 -3.61 23.09 -6.99
N ASN A 52 -2.34 23.39 -7.27
CA ASN A 52 -1.91 24.73 -7.67
C ASN A 52 -1.69 24.85 -9.18
N VAL A 53 -2.18 23.88 -9.98
CA VAL A 53 -1.94 23.86 -11.43
C VAL A 53 -2.56 25.08 -12.12
N ASP A 54 -1.76 25.75 -12.94
CA ASP A 54 -2.20 26.86 -13.80
C ASP A 54 -1.74 26.64 -15.24
N GLY A 55 -2.25 27.45 -16.18
CA GLY A 55 -1.84 27.37 -17.59
C GLY A 55 -0.32 27.48 -17.78
N ARG A 56 0.35 28.34 -16.99
CA ARG A 56 1.81 28.51 -17.06
C ARG A 56 2.57 27.26 -16.65
N SER A 57 2.11 26.56 -15.61
CA SER A 57 2.68 25.30 -15.14
C SER A 57 2.61 24.20 -16.19
N LEU A 58 1.65 24.30 -17.12
CA LEU A 58 1.47 23.38 -18.25
C LEU A 58 2.07 23.91 -19.57
N SER A 59 2.81 25.02 -19.54
CA SER A 59 3.31 25.70 -20.74
C SER A 59 2.19 26.04 -21.76
N MET A 60 1.02 26.44 -21.25
CA MET A 60 -0.19 26.72 -22.02
C MET A 60 -0.68 28.17 -21.81
N GLU A 61 -1.33 28.75 -22.81
CA GLU A 61 -1.92 30.10 -22.69
C GLU A 61 -3.10 30.09 -21.69
N LYS A 62 -3.28 31.20 -20.97
CA LYS A 62 -4.34 31.33 -19.95
C LYS A 62 -5.76 31.15 -20.53
N ASN A 63 -6.01 31.61 -21.76
CA ASN A 63 -7.33 31.48 -22.39
C ASN A 63 -7.68 30.02 -22.72
N GLU A 64 -6.72 29.26 -23.22
CA GLU A 64 -6.81 27.86 -23.61
C GLU A 64 -6.97 26.99 -22.37
N PHE A 65 -6.19 27.27 -21.32
CA PHE A 65 -6.37 26.66 -20.00
C PHE A 65 -7.80 26.85 -19.46
N GLN A 66 -8.31 28.08 -19.48
CA GLN A 66 -9.65 28.37 -18.97
C GLN A 66 -10.72 27.65 -19.78
N MET A 67 -10.61 27.68 -21.12
CA MET A 67 -11.54 26.98 -22.00
C MET A 67 -11.57 25.48 -21.72
N HIS A 68 -10.42 24.85 -21.51
CA HIS A 68 -10.34 23.43 -21.15
C HIS A 68 -10.93 23.14 -19.77
N MET A 69 -10.68 23.99 -18.77
CA MET A 69 -11.27 23.85 -17.43
C MET A 69 -12.79 23.95 -17.46
N GLU A 70 -13.36 24.93 -18.19
CA GLU A 70 -14.82 25.06 -18.33
C GLU A 70 -15.44 23.90 -19.12
N THR A 71 -14.76 23.44 -20.18
CA THR A 71 -15.21 22.28 -20.97
C THR A 71 -15.24 21.01 -20.11
N ALA A 72 -14.19 20.77 -19.31
CA ALA A 72 -14.12 19.64 -18.40
C ALA A 72 -15.17 19.72 -17.28
N LYS A 73 -15.46 20.92 -16.76
CA LYS A 73 -16.51 21.16 -15.76
C LYS A 73 -17.90 20.81 -16.31
N LEU A 74 -18.17 21.15 -17.57
CA LEU A 74 -19.43 20.79 -18.23
C LEU A 74 -19.53 19.28 -18.45
N GLY A 75 -18.46 18.63 -18.92
CA GLY A 75 -18.41 17.17 -19.08
C GLY A 75 -18.57 16.40 -17.76
N THR A 76 -18.01 16.92 -16.67
CA THR A 76 -18.14 16.33 -15.33
C THR A 76 -19.57 16.42 -14.80
N GLN A 77 -20.26 17.54 -15.01
CA GLN A 77 -21.68 17.69 -14.63
C GLN A 77 -22.59 16.73 -15.40
N ILE A 78 -22.30 16.49 -16.68
CA ILE A 78 -23.09 15.56 -17.52
C ILE A 78 -22.92 14.11 -17.04
N CYS A 79 -21.69 13.69 -16.69
CA CYS A 79 -21.45 12.36 -16.10
C CYS A 79 -22.04 12.22 -14.69
N ALA A 80 -21.94 13.24 -13.84
CA ALA A 80 -22.51 13.23 -12.49
C ALA A 80 -24.05 13.17 -12.51
N ALA A 81 -24.71 13.89 -13.42
CA ALA A 81 -26.17 13.83 -13.59
C ALA A 81 -26.63 12.48 -14.17
N SER A 82 -25.86 11.88 -15.08
CA SER A 82 -26.18 10.58 -15.68
C SER A 82 -26.10 9.40 -14.68
N LEU A 83 -25.40 9.56 -13.55
CA LEU A 83 -25.33 8.58 -12.46
C LEU A 83 -26.52 8.63 -11.49
N SER A 84 -27.45 9.58 -11.66
CA SER A 84 -28.58 9.80 -10.74
C SER A 84 -29.94 9.25 -11.21
N SER A 85 -30.00 8.55 -12.35
CA SER A 85 -31.20 7.81 -12.76
C SER A 85 -31.08 6.32 -12.49
N PRO A 86 -32.03 5.68 -11.77
CA PRO A 86 -32.13 4.25 -11.75
C PRO A 86 -32.77 3.76 -13.05
N GLN A 87 -32.20 2.69 -13.61
CA GLN A 87 -32.82 1.72 -14.52
C GLN A 87 -32.71 1.99 -16.05
N GLY A 88 -32.03 1.04 -16.72
CA GLY A 88 -32.61 0.37 -17.90
C GLY A 88 -32.02 0.69 -19.27
N SER A 89 -31.35 -0.33 -19.82
CA SER A 89 -31.30 -0.69 -21.26
C SER A 89 -30.34 0.06 -22.20
N ALA A 90 -29.57 -0.76 -22.90
CA ALA A 90 -28.57 -0.46 -23.92
C ALA A 90 -29.15 0.19 -25.19
N THR A 91 -28.31 0.88 -25.97
CA THR A 91 -27.87 0.46 -27.33
C THR A 91 -26.83 1.43 -27.92
N SER A 92 -25.59 0.92 -28.05
CA SER A 92 -24.62 1.10 -29.16
C SER A 92 -24.57 2.41 -29.96
N THR A 93 -23.43 3.12 -29.82
CA THR A 93 -22.65 3.58 -30.99
C THR A 93 -21.17 3.21 -30.82
N ARG A 94 -20.71 2.42 -31.78
CA ARG A 94 -19.40 1.79 -31.99
C ARG A 94 -18.28 2.82 -32.19
N GLY A 95 -17.16 2.65 -31.48
CA GLY A 95 -15.90 3.34 -31.76
C GLY A 95 -14.77 3.03 -30.77
N LEU A 96 -13.96 2.02 -31.10
CA LEU A 96 -12.62 1.71 -30.60
C LEU A 96 -12.49 1.06 -29.20
N GLN A 97 -12.54 -0.26 -29.24
CA GLN A 97 -12.15 -1.20 -28.20
C GLN A 97 -10.63 -1.12 -27.95
N LYS A 98 -10.23 -0.59 -26.79
CA LYS A 98 -9.02 -1.03 -26.10
C LYS A 98 -9.40 -1.34 -24.66
N GLN A 99 -9.28 -2.63 -24.38
CA GLN A 99 -9.61 -3.33 -23.16
C GLN A 99 -8.80 -2.76 -21.99
N THR A 100 -9.47 -2.11 -21.06
CA THR A 100 -9.04 -2.04 -19.67
C THR A 100 -10.28 -2.25 -18.82
N ASP A 101 -10.51 -3.50 -18.45
CA ASP A 101 -11.26 -3.86 -17.27
C ASP A 101 -10.52 -3.25 -16.06
N THR A 102 -10.72 -1.96 -15.85
CA THR A 102 -10.35 -1.26 -14.61
C THR A 102 -11.62 -0.68 -14.03
N GLU A 103 -12.65 -1.51 -13.92
CA GLU A 103 -13.60 -1.45 -12.82
C GLU A 103 -12.85 -1.93 -11.56
N GLY A 104 -11.83 -1.17 -11.18
CA GLY A 104 -11.06 -1.34 -9.96
C GLY A 104 -11.98 -0.98 -8.81
N SER A 105 -12.82 -1.93 -8.43
CA SER A 105 -13.63 -2.02 -7.22
C SER A 105 -13.68 -0.69 -6.47
N ARG A 106 -14.60 0.20 -6.85
CA ARG A 106 -14.97 1.33 -6.02
C ARG A 106 -15.32 0.75 -4.65
N PHE A 107 -14.43 0.94 -3.69
CA PHE A 107 -14.58 0.35 -2.38
C PHE A 107 -15.81 0.97 -1.75
N PRO A 108 -16.84 0.18 -1.39
CA PRO A 108 -17.93 0.74 -0.62
C PRO A 108 -17.30 1.39 0.63
N PHE A 109 -17.87 2.50 1.07
CA PHE A 109 -17.42 3.28 2.24
C PHE A 109 -16.18 4.19 2.05
N MET A 110 -15.48 4.21 0.91
CA MET A 110 -14.28 5.04 0.74
C MET A 110 -14.56 6.56 0.75
N ASP A 111 -15.75 6.94 0.27
CA ASP A 111 -16.19 8.33 0.12
C ASP A 111 -17.19 8.77 1.22
N SER A 112 -17.51 7.88 2.18
CA SER A 112 -18.50 8.17 3.22
C SER A 112 -17.84 8.98 4.35
N GLU A 113 -18.34 10.19 4.59
CA GLU A 113 -17.94 10.97 5.76
C GLU A 113 -18.26 10.19 7.03
N THR A 114 -17.35 10.25 8.01
CA THR A 114 -17.30 9.40 9.22
C THR A 114 -18.56 9.48 10.09
N GLU A 115 -19.40 10.49 9.84
CA GLU A 115 -20.62 10.80 10.57
C GLU A 115 -21.89 10.17 9.96
N SER A 116 -21.82 9.55 8.77
CA SER A 116 -23.00 9.04 8.05
C SER A 116 -23.18 7.51 8.09
N LEU A 117 -22.23 6.76 8.66
CA LEU A 117 -22.30 5.29 8.69
C LEU A 117 -23.37 4.82 9.66
N THR A 118 -24.44 4.26 9.14
CA THR A 118 -25.47 3.64 9.98
C THR A 118 -24.93 2.40 10.69
N ALA A 119 -25.50 2.06 11.85
CA ALA A 119 -25.05 0.91 12.64
C ALA A 119 -25.09 -0.43 11.85
N ALA A 120 -25.95 -0.53 10.83
CA ALA A 120 -26.02 -1.67 9.94
C ALA A 120 -24.81 -1.75 9.00
N GLU A 121 -24.38 -0.62 8.44
CA GLU A 121 -23.23 -0.53 7.53
C GLU A 121 -21.92 -0.80 8.27
N LEU A 122 -21.77 -0.29 9.50
CA LEU A 122 -20.63 -0.62 10.36
C LEU A 122 -20.53 -2.12 10.66
N LYS A 123 -21.68 -2.77 10.89
CA LYS A 123 -21.72 -4.22 11.12
C LYS A 123 -21.33 -5.02 9.88
N GLN A 124 -21.75 -4.56 8.69
CA GLN A 124 -21.33 -5.15 7.42
C GLN A 124 -19.84 -4.97 7.17
N LEU A 125 -19.31 -3.75 7.37
CA LEU A 125 -17.88 -3.46 7.23
C LEU A 125 -17.03 -4.31 8.19
N HIS A 126 -17.45 -4.42 9.44
CA HIS A 126 -16.79 -5.28 10.42
C HIS A 126 -16.82 -6.76 10.01
N GLY A 127 -17.93 -7.23 9.43
CA GLY A 127 -18.04 -8.57 8.86
C GLY A 127 -17.08 -8.82 7.70
N LEU A 128 -16.97 -7.87 6.78
CA LEU A 128 -16.03 -7.93 5.65
C LEU A 128 -14.58 -7.92 6.13
N TYR A 129 -14.23 -7.03 7.06
CA TYR A 129 -12.90 -6.98 7.66
C TYR A 129 -12.53 -8.32 8.29
N ARG A 130 -13.43 -8.91 9.10
CA ARG A 130 -13.22 -10.23 9.71
C ARG A 130 -12.99 -11.31 8.67
N GLN A 131 -13.71 -11.27 7.54
CA GLN A 131 -13.55 -12.24 6.47
C GLN A 131 -12.17 -12.13 5.81
N VAL A 132 -11.71 -10.91 5.51
CA VAL A 132 -10.39 -10.66 4.93
C VAL A 132 -9.29 -11.15 5.87
N VAL A 133 -9.36 -10.78 7.16
CA VAL A 133 -8.40 -11.22 8.17
C VAL A 133 -8.36 -12.75 8.30
N THR A 134 -9.52 -13.41 8.26
CA THR A 134 -9.61 -14.87 8.32
C THR A 134 -8.94 -15.53 7.11
N ARG A 135 -9.23 -15.03 5.90
CA ARG A 135 -8.65 -15.55 4.66
C ARG A 135 -7.13 -15.36 4.63
N TYR A 136 -6.66 -14.17 4.98
CA TYR A 136 -5.23 -13.87 5.06
C TYR A 136 -4.54 -14.75 6.10
N THR A 137 -5.11 -14.88 7.31
CA THR A 137 -4.54 -15.73 8.36
C THR A 137 -4.48 -17.19 7.95
N SER A 138 -5.51 -17.69 7.26
CA SER A 138 -5.52 -19.06 6.72
C SER A 138 -4.45 -19.25 5.67
N LEU A 139 -4.32 -18.30 4.74
CA LEU A 139 -3.30 -18.31 3.69
C LEU A 139 -1.89 -18.26 4.29
N SER A 140 -1.61 -17.35 5.23
CA SER A 140 -0.30 -17.26 5.90
C SER A 140 0.04 -18.51 6.72
N LYS A 141 -0.97 -19.19 7.28
CA LYS A 141 -0.77 -20.50 7.93
C LYS A 141 -0.44 -21.58 6.91
N ALA A 142 -1.14 -21.61 5.77
CA ALA A 142 -0.87 -22.56 4.69
C ALA A 142 0.52 -22.35 4.08
N LEU A 143 0.91 -21.10 3.82
CA LEU A 143 2.23 -20.75 3.30
C LEU A 143 3.36 -21.13 4.27
N ARG A 144 3.17 -20.93 5.57
CA ARG A 144 4.14 -21.40 6.57
C ARG A 144 4.27 -22.92 6.59
N LYS A 145 3.17 -23.65 6.44
CA LYS A 145 3.22 -25.12 6.33
C LYS A 145 3.94 -25.58 5.07
N LEU A 146 3.71 -24.92 3.94
CA LEU A 146 4.40 -25.21 2.69
C LEU A 146 5.90 -24.87 2.74
N SER A 147 6.26 -23.74 3.37
CA SER A 147 7.65 -23.35 3.60
C SER A 147 8.40 -24.35 4.49
N ILE A 148 7.72 -24.99 5.45
CA ILE A 148 8.30 -26.05 6.29
C ILE A 148 8.42 -27.38 5.54
N ASP A 149 7.64 -27.57 4.47
CA ASP A 149 7.70 -28.76 3.62
C ASP A 149 8.91 -28.72 2.68
N GLU A 150 9.29 -27.54 2.17
CA GLU A 150 10.52 -27.36 1.37
C GLU A 150 11.80 -27.62 2.18
N ASP A 151 11.87 -27.17 3.43
CA ASP A 151 13.01 -27.44 4.31
C ASP A 151 13.18 -28.94 4.63
N GLN A 152 12.08 -29.70 4.67
CA GLN A 152 12.10 -31.16 4.85
C GLN A 152 12.45 -31.92 3.55
N LEU A 153 12.11 -31.38 2.38
CA LEU A 153 12.51 -31.92 1.08
C LEU A 153 14.01 -31.82 0.85
N LEU A 154 14.64 -30.71 1.27
CA LEU A 154 16.09 -30.51 1.17
C LEU A 154 16.90 -31.45 2.07
N ALA A 155 16.35 -31.86 3.22
CA ALA A 155 17.00 -32.79 4.15
C ALA A 155 16.97 -34.26 3.67
N SER A 156 16.19 -34.59 2.65
CA SER A 156 16.00 -35.97 2.15
C SER A 156 16.89 -36.36 0.96
N VAL A 157 17.75 -35.45 0.48
CA VAL A 157 18.60 -35.67 -0.70
C VAL A 157 20.06 -36.02 -0.33
N ASP A 158 20.44 -35.91 0.94
CA ASP A 158 21.84 -36.10 1.39
C ASP A 158 22.16 -37.47 2.03
N ASP A 159 21.28 -38.48 1.94
CA ASP A 159 21.50 -39.81 2.56
C ASP A 159 21.46 -40.96 1.53
N ASP A 160 22.28 -40.86 0.47
CA ASP A 160 22.68 -42.02 -0.33
C ASP A 160 24.12 -41.80 -0.85
N SER A 161 25.09 -42.26 -0.08
CA SER A 161 26.50 -42.43 -0.46
C SER A 161 27.06 -43.71 0.16
#